data_AF-A0A7C5RS92-F1
#
_entry.id   AF-A0A7C5RS92-F1
#
_cell.length_a   1.000
_cell.length_b   1.000
_cell.length_c   1.000
_cell.angle_alpha   90.00
_cell.angle_beta   90.00
_cell.angle_gamma   90.00
#
_symmetry.space_group_name_H-M   'P 1'
#
loop_
_entity.id
_entity.type
_entity.pdbx_description
1 polymer ?
#
loop_
_entity_poly.entity_id
_entity_poly.type
_entity_poly.pdbx_seq_one_letter_code
_entity_poly.pdbx_strand_id
1 'polypeptide(L)'
;MDLAPELSKQLDEAARVIVASQHVVALVGAGLSVESGIPPFRGPGGLWTKYGEPDMFGYQRFLEDPKRWWQERITRTPAYQELMEALEGARPNPG
;
A
#
# COMPACT_ATOMS: atom_id res chain seq x y z
N MET A 1 -9.19 12.94 23.95
CA MET A 1 -7.72 13.00 23.97
C MET A 1 -7.37 14.41 23.60
N ASP A 2 -6.82 15.20 24.52
CA ASP A 2 -6.47 16.59 24.24
C ASP A 2 -5.24 16.60 23.32
N LEU A 3 -5.40 17.16 22.11
CA LEU A 3 -4.29 17.35 21.18
C LEU A 3 -3.45 18.52 21.67
N ALA A 4 -2.14 18.48 21.36
CA ALA A 4 -1.29 19.65 21.56
C ALA A 4 -1.91 20.86 20.81
N PRO A 5 -1.95 22.07 21.42
CA PRO A 5 -2.62 23.22 20.82
C PRO A 5 -2.17 23.54 19.39
N GLU A 6 -0.87 23.34 19.10
CA GLU A 6 -0.30 23.54 17.77
C GLU A 6 -0.83 22.49 16.76
N LEU A 7 -0.97 21.23 17.16
CA LEU A 7 -1.53 20.19 16.29
C LEU A 7 -3.00 20.47 15.97
N SER A 8 -3.79 20.90 16.97
CA SER A 8 -5.19 21.28 16.73
C SER A 8 -5.29 22.39 15.68
N LYS A 9 -4.47 23.42 15.81
CA LYS A 9 -4.42 24.55 14.86
C LYS A 9 -4.04 24.08 13.44
N GLN A 10 -3.10 23.15 13.32
CA GLN A 10 -2.68 22.60 12.03
C GLN A 10 -3.79 21.76 11.38
N LEU A 11 -4.53 20.99 12.16
CA LEU A 11 -5.68 20.22 11.67
C LEU A 11 -6.82 21.13 11.21
N ASP A 12 -7.13 22.18 11.97
CA ASP A 12 -8.14 23.17 11.59
C ASP A 12 -7.77 23.87 10.28
N GLU A 13 -6.48 24.20 10.10
CA GLU A 13 -5.99 24.80 8.86
C GLU A 13 -6.07 23.82 7.68
N ALA A 14 -5.67 22.56 7.87
CA ALA A 14 -5.81 21.54 6.84
C ALA A 14 -7.27 21.35 6.42
N ALA A 15 -8.19 21.26 7.39
CA ALA A 15 -9.63 21.16 7.14
C ALA A 15 -10.15 22.37 6.37
N ARG A 16 -9.73 23.59 6.75
CA ARG A 16 -10.10 24.84 6.06
C ARG A 16 -9.66 24.83 4.61
N VAL A 17 -8.42 24.42 4.33
CA VAL A 17 -7.89 24.33 2.96
C VAL A 17 -8.67 23.30 2.14
N ILE A 18 -8.99 22.14 2.72
CA ILE A 18 -9.78 21.09 2.04
C ILE A 18 -11.19 21.61 1.71
N VAL A 19 -11.89 22.22 2.68
CA VAL A 19 -13.25 22.74 2.49
C VAL A 19 -13.33 23.89 1.48
N ALA A 20 -12.30 24.74 1.43
CA ALA A 20 -12.25 25.88 0.49
C ALA A 20 -11.81 25.47 -0.93
N SER A 21 -11.30 24.25 -1.12
CA SER A 21 -10.77 23.81 -2.41
C SER A 21 -11.91 23.48 -3.39
N GLN A 22 -11.76 23.94 -4.64
CA GLN A 22 -12.71 23.57 -5.71
C GLN A 22 -12.53 22.11 -6.18
N HIS A 23 -11.31 21.58 -6.06
CA HIS A 23 -10.96 20.22 -6.46
C HIS A 23 -9.92 19.66 -5.48
N VAL A 24 -10.29 18.60 -4.75
CA VAL A 24 -9.40 17.90 -3.80
C VAL A 24 -8.99 16.57 -4.41
N VAL A 25 -7.69 16.26 -4.35
CA VAL A 25 -7.13 14.98 -4.80
C VAL A 25 -6.32 14.37 -3.66
N ALA A 26 -6.57 13.10 -3.35
CA ALA A 26 -5.76 12.32 -2.43
C ALA A 26 -4.89 11.34 -3.21
N LEU A 27 -3.57 11.43 -3.02
CA LEU A 27 -2.62 10.42 -3.50
C LEU A 27 -2.29 9.49 -2.32
N VAL A 28 -2.76 8.26 -2.40
CA VAL A 28 -2.58 7.26 -1.35
C VAL A 28 -1.79 6.07 -1.88
N GLY A 29 -1.06 5.41 -0.99
CA GLY A 29 -0.29 4.21 -1.31
C GLY A 29 -0.69 3.03 -0.44
N ALA A 30 0.06 1.94 -0.52
CA ALA A 30 -0.18 0.72 0.25
C ALA A 30 -0.25 0.95 1.77
N GLY A 31 0.35 2.02 2.27
CA GLY A 31 0.28 2.43 3.67
C GLY A 31 -1.16 2.63 4.19
N LEU A 32 -2.09 3.09 3.34
CA LEU A 32 -3.49 3.25 3.73
C LEU A 32 -4.17 1.91 4.03
N SER A 33 -3.68 0.81 3.45
CA SER A 33 -4.24 -0.52 3.61
C SER A 33 -3.66 -1.32 4.78
N VAL A 34 -2.68 -0.76 5.50
CA VAL A 34 -2.03 -1.46 6.63
C VAL A 34 -3.01 -1.77 7.75
N GLU A 35 -3.92 -0.84 8.06
CA GLU A 35 -4.97 -1.05 9.06
C GLU A 35 -6.03 -2.08 8.62
N SER A 36 -6.09 -2.38 7.33
CA SER A 36 -6.90 -3.48 6.77
C SER A 36 -6.19 -4.84 6.84
N GLY A 37 -4.99 -4.91 7.42
CA GLY A 37 -4.17 -6.11 7.50
C GLY A 37 -3.37 -6.41 6.23
N ILE A 38 -3.35 -5.50 5.25
CA ILE A 38 -2.60 -5.69 3.99
C ILE A 38 -1.19 -5.14 4.19
N PRO A 39 -0.12 -5.96 4.07
CA PRO A 39 1.23 -5.49 4.27
C PRO A 39 1.64 -4.50 3.16
N PRO A 40 2.43 -3.46 3.48
CA PRO A 40 2.97 -2.59 2.45
C PRO A 40 4.07 -3.31 1.66
N PHE A 41 4.52 -2.73 0.55
CA PHE A 41 5.67 -3.29 -0.17
C PHE A 41 7.00 -2.98 0.53
N ARG A 42 7.13 -1.80 1.13
CA ARG A 42 8.37 -1.31 1.76
C ARG A 42 8.10 -0.85 3.20
N GLY A 43 9.19 -0.66 3.96
CA GLY A 43 9.12 -0.18 5.34
C GLY A 43 8.95 -1.32 6.36
N PRO A 44 8.65 -0.98 7.63
CA PRO A 44 8.40 -1.97 8.68
C PRO A 44 7.27 -2.93 8.29
N GLY A 45 7.53 -4.24 8.35
CA GLY A 45 6.56 -5.27 7.93
C GLY A 45 6.32 -5.36 6.42
N GLY A 46 7.10 -4.64 5.59
CA GLY A 46 6.92 -4.62 4.15
C GLY A 46 7.38 -5.90 3.45
N LEU A 47 6.64 -6.33 2.41
CA LEU A 47 6.91 -7.55 1.65
C LEU A 47 8.32 -7.59 1.03
N TRP A 48 8.77 -6.50 0.40
CA TRP A 48 10.11 -6.42 -0.19
C TRP A 48 11.20 -6.24 0.85
N THR A 49 10.87 -5.65 2.01
CA THR A 49 11.78 -5.62 3.16
C THR A 49 12.04 -7.03 3.69
N LYS A 50 11.01 -7.89 3.70
CA LYS A 50 11.07 -9.26 4.23
C LYS A 50 11.65 -10.28 3.24
N TYR A 51 11.28 -10.19 1.96
CA TYR A 51 11.58 -11.22 0.96
C TYR A 51 12.57 -10.77 -0.12
N GLY A 52 13.06 -9.54 -0.03
CA GLY A 52 13.89 -8.93 -1.07
C GLY A 52 13.04 -8.22 -2.13
N GLU A 53 13.61 -7.14 -2.66
CA GLU A 53 12.98 -6.37 -3.72
C GLU A 53 13.16 -7.08 -5.07
N PRO A 54 12.09 -7.23 -5.87
CA PRO A 54 12.21 -7.76 -7.21
C PRO A 54 12.99 -6.76 -8.09
N ASP A 55 13.70 -7.26 -9.10
CA ASP A 55 14.33 -6.37 -10.07
C ASP A 55 13.30 -5.63 -10.95
N MET A 56 13.79 -4.65 -11.72
CA MET A 56 12.98 -3.76 -12.56
C MET A 56 12.60 -4.36 -13.93
N PHE A 57 12.92 -5.63 -14.20
CA PHE A 57 12.64 -6.29 -15.49
C PHE A 57 11.31 -7.08 -15.49
N GLY A 58 10.43 -6.81 -14.53
CA GLY A 58 9.16 -7.54 -14.38
C GLY A 58 8.29 -7.53 -15.64
N TYR A 59 8.26 -6.40 -16.38
CA TYR A 59 7.49 -6.26 -17.62
C TYR A 59 8.14 -7.01 -18.79
N GLN A 60 9.46 -6.93 -18.93
CA GLN A 60 10.21 -7.62 -19.98
C GLN A 60 10.08 -9.13 -19.82
N ARG A 61 10.29 -9.66 -18.60
CA ARG A 61 10.08 -11.09 -18.32
C ARG A 61 8.66 -11.56 -18.58
N PHE A 62 7.67 -10.70 -18.32
CA PHE A 62 6.28 -11.02 -18.64
C PHE A 62 6.08 -11.16 -20.15
N LEU A 63 6.68 -10.28 -20.97
CA LEU A 63 6.56 -10.36 -22.43
C LEU A 63 7.31 -11.56 -23.03
N GLU A 64 8.42 -11.98 -22.43
CA GLU A 64 9.20 -13.15 -22.88
C GLU A 64 8.39 -14.46 -22.76
N ASP A 65 7.72 -14.68 -21.63
CA ASP A 65 6.83 -15.81 -21.43
C ASP A 65 5.75 -15.48 -20.38
N PRO A 66 4.57 -14.99 -20.81
CA PRO A 66 3.49 -14.59 -19.90
C PRO A 66 3.02 -15.74 -19.00
N LYS A 67 2.99 -16.97 -19.53
CA LYS A 67 2.51 -18.15 -18.80
C LYS A 67 3.48 -18.48 -17.68
N ARG A 68 4.78 -18.59 -18.01
CA ARG A 68 5.81 -18.89 -17.02
C ARG A 68 5.89 -17.80 -15.95
N TRP A 69 5.81 -16.53 -16.33
CA TRP A 69 5.82 -15.42 -15.39
C TRP A 69 4.70 -15.53 -14.35
N TRP A 70 3.47 -15.83 -14.77
CA TRP A 70 2.34 -16.03 -13.84
C TRP A 70 2.52 -17.27 -12.98
N GLN A 71 3.00 -18.39 -13.57
CA GLN A 71 3.27 -19.60 -12.82
C GLN A 71 4.30 -19.35 -11.71
N GLU A 72 5.41 -18.68 -12.01
CA GLU A 72 6.44 -18.33 -11.02
C GLU A 72 5.88 -17.40 -9.94
N ARG A 73 5.14 -16.35 -10.32
CA ARG A 73 4.58 -15.37 -9.37
C ARG A 73 3.57 -16.00 -8.39
N ILE A 74 2.70 -16.89 -8.89
CA ILE A 74 1.65 -17.51 -8.07
C ILE A 74 2.21 -18.65 -7.21
N THR A 75 3.15 -19.43 -7.72
CA THR A 75 3.59 -20.67 -7.05
C THR A 75 4.90 -20.55 -6.27
N ARG A 76 5.75 -19.57 -6.58
CA ARG A 76 7.14 -19.52 -6.07
C ARG A 76 7.48 -18.29 -5.26
N THR A 77 6.55 -17.36 -5.06
CA THR A 77 6.86 -16.10 -4.35
C THR A 77 6.16 -16.05 -2.99
N PRO A 78 6.88 -16.24 -1.86
CA PRO A 78 6.32 -16.11 -0.52
C PRO A 78 5.65 -14.75 -0.29
N ALA A 79 6.23 -13.67 -0.84
CA ALA A 79 5.64 -12.34 -0.78
C ALA A 79 4.26 -12.25 -1.45
N TYR A 80 4.04 -13.01 -2.54
CA TYR A 80 2.75 -13.04 -3.22
C TYR A 80 1.71 -13.85 -2.43
N GLN A 81 2.12 -14.97 -1.84
CA GLN A 81 1.24 -15.79 -0.99
C GLN A 81 0.76 -15.00 0.22
N GLU A 82 1.66 -14.35 0.96
CA GLU A 82 1.30 -13.50 2.11
C GLU A 82 0.37 -12.35 1.70
N LEU A 83 0.63 -11.72 0.56
CA LEU A 83 -0.25 -10.68 0.04
C LEU A 83 -1.65 -11.21 -0.28
N MET A 84 -1.75 -12.37 -0.93
CA MET A 84 -3.04 -12.95 -1.32
C MET A 84 -3.86 -13.40 -0.11
N GLU A 85 -3.21 -14.02 0.89
CA GLU A 85 -3.86 -14.40 2.14
C GLU A 85 -4.40 -13.17 2.89
N ALA A 86 -3.61 -12.10 2.97
CA ALA A 86 -4.04 -10.83 3.56
C ALA A 86 -5.23 -10.21 2.80
N LEU A 87 -5.20 -10.24 1.47
CA LEU A 87 -6.27 -9.68 0.63
C LEU A 87 -7.59 -10.44 0.77
N GLU A 88 -7.56 -11.76 0.95
CA GLU A 88 -8.77 -12.59 1.07
C GLU A 88 -9.57 -12.25 2.34
N GLY A 89 -8.88 -11.92 3.43
CA GLY A 89 -9.50 -11.54 4.71
C GLY A 89 -9.74 -10.04 4.91
N ALA A 90 -9.15 -9.18 4.06
CA ALA A 90 -9.16 -7.74 4.26
C ALA A 90 -10.56 -7.12 4.08
N ARG A 91 -10.80 -6.03 4.82
CA ARG A 91 -11.97 -5.16 4.67
C ARG A 91 -11.54 -3.70 4.65
N PRO A 92 -12.32 -2.78 4.06
CA PRO A 92 -12.05 -1.35 4.17
C PRO A 92 -11.87 -0.93 5.63
N ASN A 93 -10.87 -0.09 5.88
CA ASN A 93 -10.66 0.57 7.16
C ASN A 93 -11.27 2.00 7.13
N PRO A 94 -11.31 2.73 8.25
CA PRO A 94 -11.93 4.06 8.32
C PRO A 94 -11.22 5.17 7.52
N GLY A 95 -10.02 4.93 7.01
CA GLY A 95 -9.23 5.88 6.23
C GLY A 95 -9.77 6.14 4.82
#